data_AF-A0A963V827-F1
#
_entry.id   AF-A0A963V827-F1
#
_cell.length_a   1.000
_cell.length_b   1.000
_cell.length_c   1.000
_cell.angle_alpha   90.00
_cell.angle_beta   90.00
_cell.angle_gamma   90.00
#
_symmetry.space_group_name_H-M   'P 1'
#
loop_
_entity.id
_entity.type
_entity.pdbx_description
1 polymer ?
#
loop_
_entity_poly.entity_id
_entity_poly.type
_entity_poly.pdbx_seq_one_letter_code
_entity_poly.pdbx_strand_id
1 'polypeptide(L)'
;MTWPASVRSLDGEGADRAICLLLLVLWFAVTLAGHWQSPSSDLAPLYMAGWFLAEGRPDLVYAAPPLFFGGTPPAWKETLDALGNPWPHAFPYIYPPLWAKLLSYLTPLVGPVAFTKAVMVLHVAMLTAAVAIAARLARPSGMRPLIWVVISLALLQTSVFSETALHFNQPQITVMFLTLLAFERLQAGSDRTAGVLLGVAAAIKILPGVFVLLFLFERRWRAAAIFAATVAGLVVLSFLVAGAGLHGDFLTAVDRIENTLPVVPSNASAQVSFLLAADALGLLSVPTTPAGAFLTTGEVPFLPVVAMAARVLLVALLAAFAFRLAPR
;
A
#
# COMPACT_ATOMS: atom_id res chain seq x y z
N MET A 1 -21.19 -8.59 -17.52
CA MET A 1 -21.67 -7.67 -16.47
C MET A 1 -21.66 -6.27 -17.06
N THR A 2 -22.80 -5.76 -17.53
CA THR A 2 -22.88 -4.38 -18.02
C THR A 2 -22.97 -3.46 -16.81
N TRP A 3 -21.90 -2.73 -16.51
CA TRP A 3 -21.93 -1.68 -15.50
C TRP A 3 -23.10 -0.73 -15.82
N PRO A 4 -24.04 -0.47 -14.90
CA PRO A 4 -25.15 0.43 -15.17
C PRO A 4 -24.60 1.81 -15.55
N ALA A 5 -25.12 2.36 -16.66
CA ALA A 5 -24.63 3.52 -17.39
C ALA A 5 -24.81 4.88 -16.69
N SER A 6 -24.64 4.94 -15.38
CA SER A 6 -24.67 6.19 -14.64
C SER A 6 -23.38 6.33 -13.85
N VAL A 7 -22.37 6.95 -14.45
CA VAL A 7 -21.28 7.56 -13.68
C VAL A 7 -21.94 8.61 -12.78
N ARG A 8 -22.00 8.34 -11.47
CA ARG A 8 -22.76 9.18 -10.53
C ARG A 8 -21.81 10.08 -9.75
N SER A 9 -21.69 11.32 -10.19
CA SER A 9 -20.94 12.37 -9.50
C SER A 9 -21.64 12.82 -8.21
N LEU A 10 -20.93 13.57 -7.38
CA LEU A 10 -21.48 14.25 -6.20
C LEU A 10 -22.39 15.45 -6.56
N ASP A 11 -22.93 15.46 -7.78
CA ASP A 11 -23.72 16.55 -8.35
C ASP A 11 -25.16 16.53 -7.80
N GLY A 12 -25.36 16.96 -6.55
CA GLY A 12 -26.69 17.20 -5.95
C GLY A 12 -27.34 18.53 -6.38
N GLU A 13 -28.47 18.91 -5.80
CA GLU A 13 -28.98 20.30 -5.89
C GLU A 13 -28.04 21.26 -5.13
N GLY A 14 -28.08 22.57 -5.43
CA GLY A 14 -27.05 23.54 -5.02
C GLY A 14 -26.67 23.52 -3.53
N ALA A 15 -27.65 23.39 -2.63
CA ALA A 15 -27.42 23.31 -1.19
C ALA A 15 -26.69 22.01 -0.77
N ASP A 16 -27.08 20.86 -1.34
CA ASP A 16 -26.44 19.56 -1.04
C ASP A 16 -24.98 19.54 -1.49
N ARG A 17 -24.64 20.15 -2.64
CA ARG A 17 -23.25 20.25 -3.11
C ARG A 17 -22.40 21.10 -2.17
N ALA A 18 -22.91 22.28 -1.77
CA ALA A 18 -22.19 23.17 -0.86
C ALA A 18 -21.90 22.49 0.48
N ILE A 19 -22.87 21.78 1.04
CA ILE A 19 -22.71 21.02 2.29
C ILE A 19 -21.69 19.89 2.10
N CYS A 20 -21.74 19.13 1.00
CA CYS A 20 -20.76 18.07 0.73
C CYS A 20 -19.34 18.62 0.66
N LEU A 21 -19.13 19.74 -0.06
CA LEU A 21 -17.82 20.38 -0.17
C LEU A 21 -17.33 20.88 1.19
N LEU A 22 -18.21 21.51 1.97
CA LEU A 22 -17.88 21.96 3.33
C LEU A 22 -17.44 20.79 4.22
N LEU A 23 -18.16 19.67 4.18
CA LEU A 23 -17.82 18.47 4.96
C LEU A 23 -16.46 17.88 4.53
N LEU A 24 -16.18 17.82 3.23
CA LEU A 24 -14.91 17.33 2.71
C LEU A 24 -13.73 18.23 3.10
N VAL A 25 -13.92 19.56 3.05
CA VAL A 25 -12.90 20.54 3.48
C VAL A 25 -12.69 20.47 4.99
N LEU A 26 -13.76 20.38 5.76
CA LEU A 26 -13.68 20.27 7.22
C LEU A 26 -12.96 18.97 7.61
N TRP A 27 -13.32 17.84 7.00
CA TRP A 27 -12.66 16.57 7.25
C TRP A 27 -11.17 16.65 6.89
N PHE A 28 -10.83 17.17 5.70
CA PHE A 28 -9.43 17.39 5.30
C PHE A 28 -8.67 18.20 6.35
N ALA A 29 -9.22 19.32 6.80
CA ALA A 29 -8.55 20.20 7.76
C ALA A 29 -8.39 19.54 9.13
N VAL A 30 -9.43 18.89 9.65
CA VAL A 30 -9.41 18.20 10.95
C VAL A 30 -8.45 17.01 10.93
N THR A 31 -8.51 16.17 9.90
CA THR A 31 -7.60 15.03 9.74
C THR A 31 -6.16 15.49 9.58
N LEU A 32 -5.90 16.50 8.74
CA LEU A 32 -4.55 17.03 8.57
C LEU A 32 -3.99 17.60 9.88
N ALA A 33 -4.80 18.36 10.64
CA ALA A 33 -4.41 18.89 11.93
C ALA A 33 -4.14 17.78 12.96
N GLY A 34 -5.00 16.75 13.02
CA GLY A 34 -4.87 15.62 13.93
C GLY A 34 -3.62 14.77 13.67
N HIS A 35 -3.22 14.63 12.41
CA HIS A 35 -2.01 13.89 12.02
C HIS A 35 -0.82 14.79 11.74
N TRP A 36 -0.92 16.11 11.96
CA TRP A 36 0.16 17.02 11.59
C TRP A 36 1.44 16.65 12.31
N GLN A 37 1.38 16.26 13.59
CA GLN A 37 2.55 15.85 14.39
C GLN A 37 2.77 14.33 14.43
N SER A 38 2.14 13.58 13.53
CA SER A 38 2.35 12.14 13.46
C SER A 38 3.84 11.82 13.21
N PRO A 39 4.36 10.76 13.85
CA PRO A 39 5.72 10.29 13.63
C PRO A 39 5.96 9.79 12.22
N SER A 40 4.94 9.36 11.44
CA SER A 40 5.08 8.94 10.04
C SER A 40 6.22 7.94 9.76
N SER A 41 6.39 6.95 10.64
CA SER A 41 7.54 6.01 10.60
C SER A 41 7.66 5.24 9.30
N ASP A 42 6.57 5.04 8.54
CA ASP A 42 6.61 4.28 7.28
C ASP A 42 7.11 5.13 6.10
N LEU A 43 7.31 6.44 6.29
CA LEU A 43 8.02 7.31 5.33
C LEU A 43 9.53 7.37 5.58
N ALA A 44 9.99 7.06 6.78
CA ALA A 44 11.42 6.99 7.10
C ALA A 44 12.20 6.13 6.11
N PRO A 45 11.81 4.86 5.83
CA PRO A 45 12.55 4.03 4.87
C PRO A 45 12.62 4.63 3.46
N LEU A 46 11.56 5.30 3.00
CA LEU A 46 11.53 5.93 1.69
C LEU A 46 12.54 7.08 1.60
N TYR A 47 12.52 7.97 2.60
CA TYR A 47 13.44 9.09 2.67
C TYR A 47 14.89 8.61 2.81
N MET A 48 15.14 7.67 3.73
CA MET A 48 16.47 7.13 3.99
C MET A 48 17.06 6.44 2.75
N ALA A 49 16.26 5.64 2.04
CA ALA A 49 16.72 4.99 0.81
C ALA A 49 17.13 6.00 -0.27
N GLY A 50 16.35 7.08 -0.46
CA GLY A 50 16.72 8.17 -1.36
C GLY A 50 17.99 8.89 -0.90
N TRP A 51 18.07 9.22 0.39
CA TRP A 51 19.22 9.88 0.99
C TRP A 51 20.51 9.09 0.81
N PHE A 52 20.50 7.79 1.12
CA PHE A 52 21.67 6.93 0.96
C PHE A 52 22.17 6.84 -0.48
N LEU A 53 21.26 6.76 -1.45
CA LEU A 53 21.64 6.80 -2.86
C LEU A 53 22.20 8.15 -3.30
N ALA A 54 21.68 9.25 -2.76
CA ALA A 54 22.19 10.60 -3.04
C ALA A 54 23.62 10.78 -2.50
N GLU A 55 23.90 10.20 -1.33
CA GLU A 55 25.22 10.21 -0.68
C GLU A 55 26.19 9.15 -1.22
N GLY A 56 25.82 8.39 -2.26
CA GLY A 56 26.68 7.36 -2.83
C GLY A 56 26.92 6.14 -1.95
N ARG A 57 25.97 5.83 -1.04
CA ARG A 57 26.00 4.68 -0.11
C ARG A 57 24.89 3.65 -0.42
N PRO A 58 24.89 3.01 -1.61
CA PRO A 58 23.83 2.08 -2.02
C PRO A 58 23.73 0.84 -1.14
N ASP A 59 24.83 0.43 -0.50
CA ASP A 59 24.93 -0.68 0.44
C ASP A 59 24.01 -0.52 1.67
N LEU A 60 23.68 0.72 2.03
CA LEU A 60 22.81 1.02 3.16
C LEU A 60 21.31 0.98 2.81
N VAL A 61 20.93 0.97 1.52
CA VAL A 61 19.52 1.08 1.10
C VAL A 61 18.68 -0.08 1.62
N TYR A 62 19.17 -1.31 1.46
CA TYR A 62 18.48 -2.53 1.92
C TYR A 62 19.08 -3.13 3.20
N ALA A 63 19.87 -2.33 3.94
CA ALA A 63 20.35 -2.74 5.25
C ALA A 63 19.16 -3.00 6.19
N ALA A 64 19.19 -4.11 6.91
CA ALA A 64 18.14 -4.52 7.84
C ALA A 64 18.74 -5.25 9.05
N PRO A 65 18.13 -5.14 10.24
CA PRO A 65 18.55 -5.91 11.42
C PRO A 65 18.39 -7.43 11.18
N PRO A 66 19.00 -8.31 11.98
CA PRO A 66 18.96 -9.76 11.75
C PRO A 66 17.55 -10.32 11.52
N LEU A 67 16.62 -10.01 12.43
CA LEU A 67 15.19 -10.14 12.21
C LEU A 67 14.73 -8.94 11.38
N PHE A 68 14.25 -9.17 10.16
CA PHE A 68 13.97 -8.08 9.21
C PHE A 68 13.05 -7.00 9.81
N PHE A 69 12.01 -7.38 10.53
CA PHE A 69 11.08 -6.46 11.19
C PHE A 69 11.46 -6.11 12.64
N GLY A 70 12.69 -6.43 13.06
CA GLY A 70 13.20 -6.24 14.43
C GLY A 70 13.55 -4.80 14.81
N GLY A 71 13.06 -3.81 14.06
CA GLY A 71 13.27 -2.38 14.33
C GLY A 71 14.21 -1.70 13.33
N THR A 72 14.87 -0.64 13.78
CA THR A 72 15.74 0.21 12.93
C THR A 72 17.04 -0.52 12.58
N PRO A 73 17.46 -0.52 11.30
CA PRO A 73 18.77 -1.04 10.90
C PRO A 73 19.90 -0.38 11.72
N PRO A 74 20.78 -1.15 12.39
CA PRO A 74 21.88 -0.57 13.17
C PRO A 74 22.78 0.37 12.35
N ALA A 75 23.00 0.02 11.08
CA ALA A 75 23.79 0.81 10.15
C ALA A 75 23.17 2.19 9.80
N TRP A 76 21.88 2.40 10.08
CA TRP A 76 21.22 3.69 9.82
C TRP A 76 21.34 4.66 10.99
N LYS A 77 21.68 4.17 12.20
CA LYS A 77 21.58 4.93 13.45
C LYS A 77 22.36 6.24 13.40
N GLU A 78 23.62 6.18 12.97
CA GLU A 78 24.48 7.38 12.86
C GLU A 78 23.89 8.43 11.90
N THR A 79 23.31 7.99 10.77
CA THR A 79 22.69 8.92 9.81
C THR A 79 21.38 9.50 10.35
N LEU A 80 20.57 8.70 11.05
CA LEU A 80 19.36 9.17 11.71
C LEU A 80 19.67 10.18 12.81
N ASP A 81 20.71 9.94 13.63
CA ASP A 81 21.19 10.87 14.65
C ASP A 81 21.64 12.19 14.01
N ALA A 82 22.40 12.13 12.90
CA ALA A 82 22.84 13.32 12.15
C ALA A 82 21.69 14.12 11.53
N LEU A 83 20.59 13.45 11.16
CA LEU A 83 19.36 14.07 10.66
C LEU A 83 18.45 14.59 11.79
N GLY A 84 18.86 14.47 13.06
CA GLY A 84 18.11 14.93 14.23
C GLY A 84 16.99 13.99 14.66
N ASN A 85 17.05 12.70 14.30
CA ASN A 85 16.06 11.67 14.61
C ASN A 85 14.60 12.10 14.35
N PRO A 86 14.26 12.46 13.09
CA PRO A 86 12.93 12.96 12.76
C PRO A 86 11.83 11.88 12.88
N TRP A 87 12.22 10.60 12.96
CA TRP A 87 11.32 9.46 13.12
C TRP A 87 11.70 8.66 14.38
N PRO A 88 10.75 8.36 15.29
CA PRO A 88 11.01 7.52 16.46
C PRO A 88 11.42 6.08 16.10
N HIS A 89 10.89 5.57 14.99
CA HIS A 89 11.17 4.25 14.45
C HIS A 89 11.35 4.36 12.94
N ALA A 90 12.37 3.71 12.38
CA ALA A 90 12.65 3.70 10.96
C ALA A 90 12.91 2.26 10.50
N PHE A 91 11.87 1.59 10.03
CA PHE A 91 11.96 0.21 9.56
C PHE A 91 12.80 0.10 8.28
N PRO A 92 13.31 -1.10 7.94
CA PRO A 92 14.04 -1.29 6.70
C PRO A 92 13.20 -0.98 5.47
N TYR A 93 13.88 -0.55 4.41
CA TYR A 93 13.26 -0.28 3.13
C TYR A 93 12.84 -1.58 2.42
N ILE A 94 11.59 -1.63 1.94
CA ILE A 94 10.98 -2.83 1.34
C ILE A 94 10.48 -2.64 -0.09
N TYR A 95 10.73 -1.47 -0.69
CA TYR A 95 10.16 -1.12 -1.99
C TYR A 95 11.16 -1.37 -3.13
N PRO A 96 10.68 -1.49 -4.39
CA PRO A 96 11.58 -1.66 -5.53
C PRO A 96 12.59 -0.51 -5.71
N PRO A 97 13.81 -0.78 -6.24
CA PRO A 97 14.91 0.19 -6.34
C PRO A 97 14.56 1.51 -7.02
N LEU A 98 13.63 1.49 -7.98
CA LEU A 98 13.15 2.69 -8.68
C LEU A 98 12.75 3.81 -7.72
N TRP A 99 12.04 3.49 -6.64
CA TRP A 99 11.48 4.52 -5.75
C TRP A 99 12.58 5.16 -4.90
N ALA A 100 13.55 4.36 -4.43
CA ALA A 100 14.75 4.89 -3.79
C ALA A 100 15.49 5.83 -4.74
N LYS A 101 15.67 5.41 -6.00
CA LYS A 101 16.38 6.21 -7.00
C LYS A 101 15.65 7.51 -7.37
N LEU A 102 14.33 7.50 -7.48
CA LEU A 102 13.56 8.73 -7.71
C LEU A 102 13.66 9.69 -6.52
N LEU A 103 13.59 9.15 -5.30
CA LEU A 103 13.73 9.94 -4.07
C LEU A 103 15.14 10.48 -3.89
N SER A 104 16.18 9.83 -4.41
CA SER A 104 17.56 10.34 -4.31
C SER A 104 17.75 11.70 -4.99
N TYR A 105 16.90 12.05 -5.96
CA TYR A 105 16.91 13.39 -6.56
C TYR A 105 16.17 14.44 -5.71
N LEU A 106 15.29 14.00 -4.81
CA LEU A 106 14.43 14.85 -3.99
C LEU A 106 15.00 15.10 -2.59
N THR A 107 15.58 14.08 -1.96
CA THR A 107 16.04 14.13 -0.57
C THR A 107 17.14 15.17 -0.29
N PRO A 108 18.04 15.53 -1.23
CA PRO A 108 18.97 16.64 -1.02
C PRO A 108 18.30 18.02 -1.03
N LEU A 109 17.12 18.13 -1.65
CA LEU A 109 16.39 19.39 -1.83
C LEU A 109 15.37 19.63 -0.72
N VAL A 110 14.92 18.57 -0.06
CA VAL A 110 13.82 18.61 0.91
C VAL A 110 14.24 17.88 2.18
N GLY A 111 14.26 18.59 3.30
CA GLY A 111 14.55 17.99 4.61
C GLY A 111 13.50 16.96 5.05
N PRO A 112 13.83 16.05 5.98
CA PRO A 112 12.98 14.91 6.36
C PRO A 112 11.62 15.32 6.92
N VAL A 113 11.57 16.40 7.71
CA VAL A 113 10.32 16.94 8.26
C VAL A 113 9.45 17.50 7.14
N ALA A 114 10.02 18.33 6.24
CA ALA A 114 9.27 18.92 5.14
C ALA A 114 8.73 17.85 4.18
N PHE A 115 9.51 16.82 3.87
CA PHE A 115 9.08 15.66 3.09
C PHE A 115 7.88 14.97 3.75
N THR A 116 7.99 14.67 5.05
CA THR A 116 6.93 14.01 5.82
C THR A 116 5.63 14.79 5.81
N LYS A 117 5.69 16.11 6.07
CA LYS A 117 4.48 16.96 6.07
C LYS A 117 3.88 17.09 4.66
N ALA A 118 4.71 17.24 3.63
CA ALA A 118 4.22 17.35 2.25
C ALA A 118 3.49 16.08 1.80
N VAL A 119 4.03 14.90 2.13
CA VAL A 119 3.37 13.62 1.85
C VAL A 119 2.10 13.46 2.67
N MET A 120 2.07 13.90 3.93
CA MET A 120 0.84 13.90 4.74
C MET A 120 -0.28 14.73 4.08
N VAL A 121 0.03 15.96 3.64
CA VAL A 121 -0.93 16.82 2.92
C VAL A 121 -1.46 16.10 1.67
N LEU A 122 -0.57 15.48 0.90
CA LEU A 122 -0.93 14.75 -0.31
C LEU A 122 -1.83 13.53 0.01
N HIS A 123 -1.49 12.75 1.03
CA HIS A 123 -2.25 11.57 1.43
C HIS A 123 -3.66 11.94 1.95
N VAL A 124 -3.79 12.98 2.79
CA VAL A 124 -5.12 13.46 3.21
C VAL A 124 -5.91 13.96 2.01
N ALA A 125 -5.29 14.68 1.06
CA ALA A 125 -5.94 15.12 -0.16
C ALA A 125 -6.43 13.94 -1.03
N MET A 126 -5.62 12.89 -1.16
CA MET A 126 -5.97 11.67 -1.88
C MET A 126 -7.16 10.96 -1.22
N LEU A 127 -7.20 10.83 0.11
CA LEU A 127 -8.33 10.23 0.81
C LEU A 127 -9.61 11.07 0.65
N THR A 128 -9.52 12.40 0.76
CA THR A 128 -10.66 13.29 0.51
C THR A 128 -11.18 13.14 -0.92
N ALA A 129 -10.30 13.12 -1.91
CA ALA A 129 -10.66 12.93 -3.32
C ALA A 129 -11.21 11.51 -3.60
N ALA A 130 -10.73 10.50 -2.87
CA ALA A 130 -11.20 9.12 -3.00
C ALA A 130 -12.70 9.00 -2.69
N VAL A 131 -13.27 9.83 -1.82
CA VAL A 131 -14.73 9.86 -1.55
C VAL A 131 -15.51 10.14 -2.84
N ALA A 132 -15.07 11.11 -3.63
CA ALA A 132 -15.72 11.48 -4.88
C ALA A 132 -15.50 10.45 -5.99
N ILE A 133 -14.30 9.85 -6.07
CA ILE A 133 -14.00 8.79 -7.04
C ILE A 133 -14.82 7.53 -6.70
N ALA A 134 -14.86 7.15 -5.43
CA ALA A 134 -15.65 6.03 -4.96
C ALA A 134 -17.15 6.26 -5.20
N ALA A 135 -17.65 7.48 -5.10
CA ALA A 135 -19.06 7.79 -5.40
C ALA A 135 -19.41 7.45 -6.86
N ARG A 136 -18.52 7.78 -7.80
CA ARG A 136 -18.73 7.55 -9.24
C ARG A 136 -18.81 6.06 -9.59
N LEU A 137 -18.06 5.26 -8.83
CA LEU A 137 -18.07 3.80 -8.94
C LEU A 137 -19.26 3.21 -8.17
N ALA A 138 -19.38 3.44 -6.87
CA ALA A 138 -20.16 2.57 -5.99
C ALA A 138 -21.39 3.23 -5.36
N ARG A 139 -21.66 4.53 -5.60
CA ARG A 139 -22.83 5.18 -4.97
C ARG A 139 -24.14 4.61 -5.49
N PRO A 140 -25.03 4.06 -4.62
CA PRO A 140 -26.33 3.57 -5.04
C PRO A 140 -27.19 4.64 -5.69
N SER A 141 -28.06 4.23 -6.61
CA SER A 141 -28.84 5.14 -7.45
C SER A 141 -29.79 6.06 -6.68
N GLY A 142 -30.42 5.54 -5.61
CA GLY A 142 -31.32 6.28 -4.73
C GLY A 142 -30.64 6.97 -3.55
N MET A 143 -29.31 6.86 -3.41
CA MET A 143 -28.60 7.47 -2.29
C MET A 143 -28.22 8.91 -2.60
N ARG A 144 -28.64 9.84 -1.74
CA ARG A 144 -28.25 11.27 -1.83
C ARG A 144 -26.72 11.41 -1.71
N PRO A 145 -26.08 12.34 -2.46
CA PRO A 145 -24.65 12.62 -2.34
C PRO A 145 -24.21 12.88 -0.90
N LEU A 146 -25.01 13.64 -0.15
CA LEU A 146 -24.74 13.97 1.25
C LEU A 146 -24.62 12.72 2.13
N ILE A 147 -25.53 11.76 1.98
CA ILE A 147 -25.50 10.50 2.74
C ILE A 147 -24.23 9.72 2.41
N TRP A 148 -23.86 9.63 1.13
CA TRP A 148 -22.62 8.99 0.71
C TRP A 148 -21.39 9.63 1.33
N VAL A 149 -21.31 10.97 1.30
CA VAL A 149 -20.19 11.73 1.89
C VAL A 149 -20.12 11.48 3.39
N VAL A 150 -21.23 11.61 4.12
CA VAL A 150 -21.26 11.39 5.58
C VAL A 150 -20.81 9.98 5.94
N ILE A 151 -21.33 8.95 5.27
CA ILE A 151 -20.92 7.55 5.53
C ILE A 151 -19.43 7.37 5.20
N SER A 152 -18.96 7.88 4.06
CA SER A 152 -17.57 7.72 3.63
C SER A 152 -16.61 8.39 4.62
N LEU A 153 -16.91 9.61 5.06
CA LEU A 153 -16.12 10.33 6.05
C LEU A 153 -16.15 9.65 7.41
N ALA A 154 -17.31 9.13 7.85
CA ALA A 154 -17.41 8.35 9.08
C ALA A 154 -16.55 7.08 9.02
N LEU A 155 -16.56 6.35 7.90
CA LEU A 155 -15.71 5.18 7.70
C LEU A 155 -14.22 5.53 7.69
N LEU A 156 -13.82 6.59 7.00
CA LEU A 156 -12.44 7.06 7.00
C LEU A 156 -11.98 7.51 8.40
N GLN A 157 -12.88 8.09 9.20
CA GLN A 157 -12.56 8.57 10.54
C GLN A 157 -12.50 7.46 11.60
N THR A 158 -13.27 6.39 11.44
CA THR A 158 -13.46 5.34 12.47
C THR A 158 -12.77 4.03 12.15
N SER A 159 -12.36 3.81 10.90
CA SER A 159 -11.69 2.58 10.49
C SER A 159 -10.26 2.54 11.00
N VAL A 160 -9.91 1.44 11.69
CA VAL A 160 -8.53 1.13 12.11
C VAL A 160 -7.56 1.15 10.92
N PHE A 161 -8.00 0.75 9.72
CA PHE A 161 -7.14 0.74 8.54
C PHE A 161 -6.80 2.15 8.04
N SER A 162 -7.81 3.02 8.00
CA SER A 162 -7.63 4.42 7.60
C SER A 162 -6.74 5.14 8.59
N GLU A 163 -7.02 4.95 9.89
CA GLU A 163 -6.21 5.56 10.93
C GLU A 163 -4.78 5.02 10.92
N THR A 164 -4.57 3.70 10.89
CA THR A 164 -3.21 3.14 10.84
C THR A 164 -2.42 3.69 9.63
N ALA A 165 -3.08 3.80 8.48
CA ALA A 165 -2.44 4.34 7.28
C ALA A 165 -2.07 5.83 7.41
N LEU A 166 -2.91 6.65 8.06
CA LEU A 166 -2.62 8.07 8.34
C LEU A 166 -1.57 8.22 9.45
N HIS A 167 -1.73 7.51 10.56
CA HIS A 167 -0.81 7.51 11.68
C HIS A 167 0.63 7.16 11.26
N PHE A 168 0.82 6.17 10.39
CA PHE A 168 2.15 5.82 9.89
C PHE A 168 2.49 6.50 8.55
N ASN A 169 1.55 7.25 7.97
CA ASN A 169 1.66 7.98 6.71
C ASN A 169 2.05 7.05 5.53
N GLN A 170 1.34 5.93 5.43
CA GLN A 170 1.68 4.81 4.57
C GLN A 170 1.49 5.11 3.08
N PRO A 171 2.45 4.72 2.22
CA PRO A 171 2.29 4.73 0.76
C PRO A 171 1.08 3.91 0.25
N GLN A 172 0.53 3.03 1.09
CA GLN A 172 -0.73 2.31 0.85
C GLN A 172 -1.88 3.26 0.46
N ILE A 173 -1.91 4.48 1.00
CA ILE A 173 -2.92 5.50 0.64
C ILE A 173 -2.82 5.85 -0.85
N THR A 174 -1.61 6.16 -1.33
CA THR A 174 -1.35 6.42 -2.74
C THR A 174 -1.73 5.23 -3.62
N VAL A 175 -1.35 4.02 -3.20
CA VAL A 175 -1.67 2.77 -3.92
C VAL A 175 -3.19 2.56 -4.04
N MET A 176 -3.92 2.72 -2.94
CA MET A 176 -5.38 2.61 -2.91
C MET A 176 -6.02 3.67 -3.82
N PHE A 177 -5.57 4.92 -3.73
CA PHE A 177 -6.08 6.02 -4.55
C PHE A 177 -5.89 5.75 -6.05
N LEU A 178 -4.68 5.37 -6.47
CA LEU A 178 -4.38 5.04 -7.87
C LEU A 178 -5.21 3.85 -8.36
N THR A 179 -5.38 2.82 -7.53
CA THR A 179 -6.20 1.64 -7.85
C THR A 179 -7.65 2.04 -8.06
N LEU A 180 -8.23 2.81 -7.14
CA LEU A 180 -9.60 3.29 -7.23
C LEU A 180 -9.80 4.17 -8.47
N LEU A 181 -8.86 5.07 -8.74
CA LEU A 181 -8.88 5.93 -9.92
C LEU A 181 -8.76 5.12 -11.22
N ALA A 182 -7.94 4.05 -11.24
CA ALA A 182 -7.82 3.17 -12.40
C ALA A 182 -9.17 2.54 -12.76
N PHE A 183 -9.92 2.05 -11.78
CA PHE A 183 -11.25 1.47 -12.01
C PHE A 183 -12.29 2.51 -12.42
N GLU A 184 -12.26 3.71 -11.85
CA GLU A 184 -13.14 4.78 -12.32
C GLU A 184 -12.82 5.11 -13.79
N ARG A 185 -11.53 5.23 -14.16
CA ARG A 185 -11.12 5.48 -15.54
C ARG A 185 -11.50 4.35 -16.49
N LEU A 186 -11.43 3.11 -16.02
CA LEU A 186 -11.88 1.94 -16.79
C LEU A 186 -13.39 2.04 -17.06
N GLN A 187 -14.19 2.37 -16.04
CA GLN A 187 -15.63 2.56 -16.17
C GLN A 187 -15.97 3.72 -17.12
N ALA A 188 -15.17 4.79 -17.09
CA ALA A 188 -15.29 5.94 -18.00
C ALA A 188 -14.79 5.66 -19.44
N GLY A 189 -14.41 4.42 -19.77
CA GLY A 189 -13.94 4.04 -21.10
C GLY A 189 -12.48 4.39 -21.43
N SER A 190 -11.73 4.93 -20.47
CA SER A 190 -10.32 5.30 -20.68
C SER A 190 -9.36 4.15 -20.33
N ASP A 191 -9.30 3.15 -21.22
CA ASP A 191 -8.44 1.97 -21.07
C ASP A 191 -6.97 2.30 -20.83
N ARG A 192 -6.46 3.32 -21.54
CA ARG A 192 -5.05 3.73 -21.42
C ARG A 192 -4.75 4.25 -20.02
N THR A 193 -5.55 5.20 -19.54
CA THR A 193 -5.35 5.79 -18.21
C THR A 193 -5.55 4.74 -17.12
N ALA A 194 -6.55 3.88 -17.25
CA ALA A 194 -6.78 2.77 -16.32
C ALA A 194 -5.57 1.84 -16.21
N GLY A 195 -5.02 1.41 -17.36
CA GLY A 195 -3.83 0.57 -17.43
C GLY A 195 -2.60 1.22 -16.78
N VAL A 196 -2.33 2.49 -17.08
CA VAL A 196 -1.20 3.22 -16.49
C VAL A 196 -1.34 3.35 -14.99
N LEU A 197 -2.50 3.81 -14.50
CA LEU A 197 -2.72 4.03 -13.07
C LEU A 197 -2.58 2.74 -12.26
N LEU A 198 -3.20 1.64 -12.74
CA LEU A 198 -3.09 0.35 -12.08
C LEU A 198 -1.66 -0.20 -12.15
N GLY A 199 -0.97 0.00 -13.28
CA GLY A 199 0.43 -0.41 -13.46
C GLY A 199 1.38 0.30 -12.51
N VAL A 200 1.22 1.61 -12.34
CA VAL A 200 1.98 2.39 -11.35
C VAL A 200 1.66 1.94 -9.93
N ALA A 201 0.38 1.72 -9.59
CA ALA A 201 -0.01 1.21 -8.28
C ALA A 201 0.66 -0.15 -7.98
N ALA A 202 0.66 -1.07 -8.95
CA ALA A 202 1.30 -2.37 -8.86
C ALA A 202 2.83 -2.29 -8.72
N ALA A 203 3.46 -1.32 -9.38
CA ALA A 203 4.90 -1.07 -9.27
C ALA A 203 5.32 -0.47 -7.92
N ILE A 204 4.44 0.26 -7.25
CA ILE A 204 4.65 0.72 -5.86
C ILE A 204 4.49 -0.45 -4.89
N LYS A 205 3.43 -1.24 -5.06
CA LYS A 205 3.11 -2.39 -4.22
C LYS A 205 2.45 -3.47 -5.07
N ILE A 206 2.96 -4.69 -5.02
CA ILE A 206 2.58 -5.76 -5.97
C ILE A 206 1.08 -6.12 -5.94
N LEU A 207 0.43 -6.00 -4.78
CA LEU A 207 -0.93 -6.51 -4.54
C LEU A 207 -1.97 -5.98 -5.56
N PRO A 208 -2.07 -4.66 -5.84
CA PRO A 208 -2.91 -4.13 -6.91
C PRO A 208 -2.78 -4.83 -8.28
N GLY A 209 -1.63 -5.43 -8.58
CA GLY A 209 -1.41 -6.13 -9.85
C GLY A 209 -2.40 -7.26 -10.10
N VAL A 210 -2.95 -7.89 -9.05
CA VAL A 210 -3.99 -8.93 -9.19
C VAL A 210 -5.25 -8.41 -9.88
N PHE A 211 -5.54 -7.11 -9.76
CA PHE A 211 -6.73 -6.51 -10.33
C PHE A 211 -6.70 -6.38 -11.85
N VAL A 212 -5.54 -6.60 -12.50
CA VAL A 212 -5.50 -6.72 -13.97
C VAL A 212 -6.36 -7.89 -14.46
N LEU A 213 -6.57 -8.93 -13.62
CA LEU A 213 -7.46 -10.04 -13.94
C LEU A 213 -8.89 -9.56 -14.22
N LEU A 214 -9.35 -8.50 -13.54
CA LEU A 214 -10.66 -7.90 -13.82
C LEU A 214 -10.71 -7.28 -15.22
N PHE A 215 -9.61 -6.67 -15.70
CA PHE A 215 -9.54 -6.15 -17.06
C PHE A 215 -9.62 -7.29 -18.08
N LEU A 216 -8.96 -8.41 -17.81
CA LEU A 216 -9.01 -9.59 -18.67
C LEU A 216 -10.40 -10.24 -18.68
N PHE A 217 -11.04 -10.38 -17.52
CA PHE A 217 -12.40 -10.93 -17.41
C PHE A 217 -13.44 -10.06 -18.10
N GLU A 218 -13.30 -8.74 -18.04
CA GLU A 218 -14.14 -7.80 -18.80
C GLU A 218 -13.72 -7.67 -20.28
N ARG A 219 -12.75 -8.47 -20.75
CA ARG A 219 -12.20 -8.44 -22.12
C ARG A 219 -11.66 -7.07 -22.53
N ARG A 220 -11.20 -6.27 -21.56
CA ARG A 220 -10.56 -4.96 -21.73
C ARG A 220 -9.08 -5.14 -22.07
N TRP A 221 -8.81 -5.82 -23.18
CA TRP A 221 -7.45 -6.22 -23.59
C TRP A 221 -6.48 -5.05 -23.72
N ARG A 222 -6.96 -3.90 -24.20
CA ARG A 222 -6.16 -2.69 -24.32
C ARG A 222 -5.73 -2.16 -22.95
N ALA A 223 -6.62 -2.14 -21.96
CA ALA A 223 -6.26 -1.73 -20.60
C ALA A 223 -5.22 -2.68 -19.99
N ALA A 224 -5.39 -4.00 -20.19
CA ALA A 224 -4.44 -5.01 -19.72
C ALA A 224 -3.07 -4.90 -20.40
N ALA A 225 -3.03 -4.64 -21.71
CA ALA A 225 -1.78 -4.43 -22.44
C ALA A 225 -1.05 -3.16 -21.97
N ILE A 226 -1.78 -2.07 -21.72
CA ILE A 226 -1.19 -0.83 -21.20
C ILE A 226 -0.68 -1.01 -19.76
N PHE A 227 -1.41 -1.77 -18.93
CA PHE A 227 -0.92 -2.17 -17.60
C PHE A 227 0.41 -2.91 -17.71
N ALA A 228 0.47 -3.95 -18.54
CA ALA A 228 1.68 -4.76 -18.72
C ALA A 228 2.86 -3.91 -19.24
N ALA A 229 2.61 -3.05 -20.24
CA ALA A 229 3.62 -2.15 -20.78
C ALA A 229 4.11 -1.14 -19.73
N THR A 230 3.22 -0.65 -18.86
CA THR A 230 3.57 0.29 -17.78
C THR A 230 4.46 -0.38 -16.75
N VAL A 231 4.09 -1.57 -16.27
CA VAL A 231 4.89 -2.34 -15.31
C VAL A 231 6.26 -2.70 -15.91
N ALA A 232 6.28 -3.24 -17.13
CA ALA A 232 7.52 -3.57 -17.83
C ALA A 232 8.40 -2.33 -18.04
N GLY A 233 7.81 -1.21 -18.45
CA GLY A 233 8.51 0.06 -18.63
C GLY A 233 9.12 0.60 -17.33
N LEU A 234 8.41 0.53 -16.21
CA LEU A 234 8.93 0.93 -14.90
C LEU A 234 10.03 0.00 -14.40
N VAL A 235 9.93 -1.31 -14.65
CA VAL A 235 11.00 -2.26 -14.33
C VAL A 235 12.25 -1.98 -15.17
N VAL A 236 12.12 -1.81 -16.49
CA VAL A 236 13.24 -1.47 -17.37
C VAL A 236 13.86 -0.14 -16.95
N LEU A 237 13.04 0.88 -16.68
CA LEU A 237 13.52 2.17 -16.17
C LEU A 237 14.30 1.98 -14.86
N SER A 238 13.78 1.18 -13.93
CA SER A 238 14.46 0.86 -12.67
C SER A 238 15.85 0.30 -12.90
N PHE A 239 16.00 -0.70 -13.77
CA PHE A 239 17.32 -1.26 -14.09
C PHE A 239 18.25 -0.23 -14.72
N LEU A 240 17.72 0.64 -15.60
CA LEU A 240 18.51 1.69 -16.24
C LEU A 240 19.01 2.75 -15.26
N VAL A 241 18.19 3.15 -14.28
CA VAL A 241 18.53 4.26 -13.37
C VAL A 241 19.13 3.83 -12.03
N ALA A 242 18.79 2.63 -11.54
CA ALA A 242 19.19 2.11 -10.24
C ALA A 242 20.29 1.03 -10.34
N GLY A 243 20.47 0.43 -11.52
CA GLY A 243 21.50 -0.57 -11.79
C GLY A 243 21.17 -1.96 -11.23
N ALA A 244 21.75 -3.01 -11.83
CA ALA A 244 21.45 -4.39 -11.49
C ALA A 244 21.86 -4.80 -10.06
N GLY A 245 22.91 -4.18 -9.50
CA GLY A 245 23.38 -4.48 -8.14
C GLY A 245 22.30 -4.24 -7.09
N LEU A 246 21.68 -3.05 -7.12
CA LEU A 246 20.63 -2.68 -6.17
C LEU A 246 19.36 -3.55 -6.32
N HIS A 247 19.11 -4.09 -7.51
CA HIS A 247 18.06 -5.09 -7.72
C HIS A 247 18.42 -6.45 -7.09
N GLY A 248 19.69 -6.83 -7.08
CA GLY A 248 20.18 -8.00 -6.34
C GLY A 248 19.92 -7.86 -4.84
N ASP A 249 20.31 -6.71 -4.28
CA ASP A 249 20.08 -6.40 -2.86
C ASP A 249 18.58 -6.39 -2.51
N PHE A 250 17.74 -5.84 -3.39
CA PHE A 250 16.28 -5.89 -3.26
C PHE A 250 15.75 -7.32 -3.19
N LEU A 251 16.21 -8.20 -4.09
CA LEU A 251 15.78 -9.60 -4.09
C LEU A 251 16.24 -10.34 -2.83
N THR A 252 17.44 -10.05 -2.33
CA THR A 252 17.90 -10.56 -1.03
C THR A 252 17.04 -10.04 0.12
N ALA A 253 16.64 -8.77 0.11
CA ALA A 253 15.71 -8.23 1.10
C ALA A 253 14.32 -8.90 1.03
N VAL A 254 13.80 -9.13 -0.18
CA VAL A 254 12.53 -9.85 -0.40
C VAL A 254 12.60 -11.28 0.15
N ASP A 255 13.70 -12.00 -0.11
CA ASP A 255 13.91 -13.36 0.43
C ASP A 255 13.91 -13.35 1.97
N ARG A 256 14.58 -12.37 2.60
CA ARG A 256 14.56 -12.21 4.06
C ARG A 256 13.17 -11.91 4.62
N ILE A 257 12.37 -11.11 3.91
CA ILE A 257 10.97 -10.82 4.28
C ILE A 257 10.13 -12.09 4.17
N GLU A 258 10.23 -12.83 3.07
CA GLU A 258 9.46 -14.07 2.86
C GLU A 258 9.80 -15.13 3.92
N ASN A 259 11.05 -15.15 4.39
CA ASN A 259 11.51 -16.06 5.43
C ASN A 259 11.23 -15.56 6.88
N THR A 260 10.54 -14.42 7.05
CA THR A 260 10.17 -13.86 8.37
C THR A 260 8.64 -13.84 8.53
N LEU A 261 8.11 -14.57 9.52
CA LEU A 261 6.69 -14.53 9.89
C LEU A 261 6.45 -13.62 11.10
N PRO A 262 5.76 -12.47 10.93
CA PRO A 262 5.34 -11.64 12.05
C PRO A 262 4.08 -12.23 12.71
N VAL A 263 4.21 -12.77 13.91
CA VAL A 263 3.11 -13.22 14.78
C VAL A 263 2.65 -12.03 15.63
N VAL A 264 1.81 -11.19 15.01
CA VAL A 264 1.24 -9.99 15.61
C VAL A 264 -0.28 -10.01 15.44
N PRO A 265 -1.07 -9.32 16.30
CA PRO A 265 -2.54 -9.35 16.23
C PRO A 265 -3.13 -8.92 14.88
N SER A 266 -2.41 -8.09 14.12
CA SER A 266 -2.82 -7.64 12.78
C SER A 266 -2.53 -8.64 11.67
N ASN A 267 -1.76 -9.71 11.92
CA ASN A 267 -1.49 -10.75 10.93
C ASN A 267 -2.53 -11.87 11.02
N ALA A 268 -3.56 -11.78 10.18
CA ALA A 268 -4.62 -12.78 10.07
C ALA A 268 -4.33 -13.93 9.07
N SER A 269 -3.04 -14.21 8.80
CA SER A 269 -2.68 -15.30 7.90
C SER A 269 -3.02 -16.68 8.50
N ALA A 270 -3.37 -17.62 7.64
CA ALA A 270 -3.63 -19.01 8.05
C ALA A 270 -2.43 -19.63 8.80
N GLN A 271 -1.21 -19.22 8.45
CA GLN A 271 0.02 -19.62 9.13
C GLN A 271 0.03 -19.17 10.59
N VAL A 272 -0.25 -17.89 10.87
CA VAL A 272 -0.34 -17.36 12.24
C VAL A 272 -1.49 -18.01 13.00
N SER A 273 -2.66 -18.15 12.39
CA SER A 273 -3.80 -18.82 13.04
C SER A 273 -3.48 -20.27 13.41
N PHE A 274 -2.80 -21.01 12.53
CA PHE A 274 -2.36 -22.38 12.82
C PHE A 274 -1.36 -22.43 13.97
N LEU A 275 -0.35 -21.54 13.96
CA LEU A 275 0.65 -21.46 15.02
C LEU A 275 0.02 -21.16 16.39
N LEU A 276 -0.85 -20.16 16.46
CA LEU A 276 -1.54 -19.79 17.70
C LEU A 276 -2.46 -20.91 18.19
N ALA A 277 -3.10 -21.66 17.29
CA ALA A 277 -3.89 -22.83 17.65
C ALA A 277 -3.00 -23.97 18.19
N ALA A 278 -1.87 -24.25 17.55
CA ALA A 278 -0.94 -25.28 17.99
C ALA A 278 -0.29 -24.93 19.35
N ASP A 279 0.00 -23.65 19.59
CA ASP A 279 0.45 -23.11 20.88
C ASP A 279 -0.62 -23.30 21.97
N ALA A 280 -1.87 -22.93 21.67
CA ALA A 280 -3.01 -23.11 22.58
C ALA A 280 -3.30 -24.59 22.91
N LEU A 281 -2.97 -25.51 22.00
CA LEU A 281 -3.09 -26.95 22.20
C LEU A 281 -1.86 -27.57 22.88
N GLY A 282 -0.83 -26.78 23.19
CA GLY A 282 0.41 -27.25 23.80
C GLY A 282 1.28 -28.13 22.88
N LEU A 283 1.03 -28.08 21.57
CA LEU A 283 1.77 -28.86 20.56
C LEU A 283 3.11 -28.23 20.21
N LEU A 284 3.24 -26.91 20.43
CA LEU A 284 4.46 -26.13 20.28
C LEU A 284 4.41 -24.93 21.22
N SER A 285 5.50 -24.16 21.29
CA SER A 285 5.52 -22.88 22.01
C SER A 285 5.90 -21.75 21.07
N VAL A 286 5.05 -20.74 20.97
CA VAL A 286 5.36 -19.49 20.26
C VAL A 286 6.01 -18.52 21.25
N PRO A 287 7.25 -18.06 21.02
CA PRO A 287 7.86 -17.00 21.81
C PRO A 287 6.94 -15.78 21.84
N THR A 288 6.43 -15.40 23.00
CA THR A 288 5.61 -14.20 23.12
C THR A 288 6.47 -13.05 23.63
N THR A 289 6.46 -11.93 22.91
CA THR A 289 6.96 -10.65 23.45
C THR A 289 5.83 -9.63 23.44
N PRO A 290 5.87 -8.56 24.27
CA PRO A 290 4.87 -7.49 24.24
C PRO A 290 4.70 -6.83 22.86
N ALA A 291 5.71 -6.91 21.99
CA ALA A 291 5.68 -6.39 20.62
C ALA A 291 5.19 -7.43 19.57
N GLY A 292 4.79 -8.62 20.00
CA GLY A 292 4.55 -9.79 19.15
C GLY A 292 5.79 -10.66 18.95
N ALA A 293 5.67 -11.75 18.20
CA ALA A 293 6.80 -12.61 17.86
C ALA A 293 7.19 -12.39 16.40
N PHE A 294 8.48 -12.44 16.10
CA PHE A 294 8.95 -12.59 14.72
C PHE A 294 9.70 -13.92 14.64
N LEU A 295 9.19 -14.83 13.82
CA LEU A 295 9.75 -16.18 13.67
C LEU A 295 10.36 -16.32 12.29
N THR A 296 11.44 -17.08 12.16
CA THR A 296 11.89 -17.49 10.84
C THR A 296 11.07 -18.70 10.39
N THR A 297 10.57 -18.69 9.16
CA THR A 297 9.63 -19.73 8.70
C THR A 297 10.27 -21.12 8.64
N GLY A 298 11.59 -21.18 8.45
CA GLY A 298 12.39 -22.41 8.46
C GLY A 298 12.52 -23.09 9.84
N GLU A 299 12.33 -22.35 10.94
CA GLU A 299 12.37 -22.93 12.30
C GLU A 299 11.13 -23.77 12.64
N VAL A 300 10.04 -23.65 11.86
CA VAL A 300 8.80 -24.41 12.06
C VAL A 300 8.52 -25.30 10.83
N PRO A 301 8.88 -26.61 10.87
CA PRO A 301 8.96 -27.47 9.68
C PRO A 301 7.69 -27.57 8.82
N PHE A 302 6.50 -27.47 9.40
CA PHE A 302 5.22 -27.63 8.70
C PHE A 302 4.63 -26.30 8.19
N LEU A 303 5.18 -25.16 8.61
CA LEU A 303 4.65 -23.84 8.29
C LEU A 303 4.69 -23.49 6.79
N PRO A 304 5.69 -23.94 5.99
CA PRO A 304 5.67 -23.80 4.54
C PRO A 304 4.52 -24.59 3.88
N VAL A 305 4.19 -25.78 4.41
CA VAL A 305 3.08 -26.62 3.91
C VAL A 305 1.74 -25.95 4.13
N VAL A 306 1.53 -25.37 5.33
CA VAL A 306 0.32 -24.59 5.64
C VAL A 306 0.20 -23.38 4.70
N ALA A 307 1.30 -22.68 4.43
CA ALA A 307 1.33 -21.56 3.48
C ALA A 307 0.90 -22.00 2.07
N MET A 308 1.48 -23.10 1.58
CA MET A 308 1.17 -23.63 0.25
C MET A 308 -0.29 -24.05 0.14
N ALA A 309 -0.81 -24.79 1.13
CA ALA A 309 -2.21 -25.21 1.18
C ALA A 309 -3.18 -24.01 1.15
N ALA A 310 -2.89 -22.96 1.93
CA ALA A 310 -3.68 -21.74 1.94
C ALA A 310 -3.68 -21.03 0.57
N ARG A 311 -2.52 -20.96 -0.10
CA ARG A 311 -2.38 -20.38 -1.46
C ARG A 311 -3.18 -21.17 -2.49
N VAL A 312 -3.09 -22.51 -2.46
CA VAL A 312 -3.85 -23.40 -3.36
C VAL A 312 -5.35 -23.23 -3.15
N LEU A 313 -5.80 -23.21 -1.89
CA LEU A 313 -7.21 -23.00 -1.54
C LEU A 313 -7.71 -21.64 -2.05
N LEU A 314 -6.93 -20.57 -1.87
CA LEU A 314 -7.28 -19.24 -2.36
C LEU A 314 -7.45 -19.23 -3.88
N VAL A 315 -6.51 -19.81 -4.64
CA VAL A 315 -6.61 -19.91 -6.10
C VAL A 315 -7.83 -20.72 -6.53
N ALA A 316 -8.09 -21.85 -5.87
CA ALA A 316 -9.26 -22.68 -6.15
C ALA A 316 -10.58 -21.93 -5.90
N LEU A 317 -10.67 -21.19 -4.79
CA LEU A 317 -11.84 -20.36 -4.46
C LEU A 317 -12.05 -19.24 -5.48
N LEU A 318 -10.97 -18.54 -5.88
CA LEU A 318 -11.03 -17.51 -6.90
C LEU A 318 -11.48 -18.07 -8.26
N ALA A 319 -10.95 -19.23 -8.66
CA ALA A 319 -11.35 -19.91 -9.90
C ALA A 319 -12.82 -20.36 -9.85
N ALA A 320 -13.27 -20.93 -8.73
CA ALA A 320 -14.66 -21.35 -8.54
C ALA A 320 -15.62 -20.17 -8.58
N PHE A 321 -15.25 -19.04 -7.97
CA PHE A 321 -16.04 -17.81 -8.00
C PHE A 321 -16.10 -17.21 -9.41
N ALA A 322 -14.96 -17.17 -10.12
CA ALA A 322 -14.90 -16.74 -11.52
C ALA A 322 -15.78 -17.61 -12.43
N PHE A 323 -15.75 -18.93 -12.26
CA PHE A 323 -16.61 -19.85 -13.03
C PHE A 323 -18.10 -19.63 -12.74
N ARG A 324 -18.47 -19.38 -11.49
CA ARG A 324 -19.86 -19.12 -11.07
C ARG A 324 -20.40 -17.78 -11.58
N LEU A 325 -19.55 -16.76 -11.69
CA LEU A 325 -19.91 -15.41 -12.14
C LEU A 325 -19.76 -15.19 -13.64
N ALA A 326 -19.14 -16.12 -14.36
CA ALA A 326 -19.07 -16.06 -15.82
C ALA A 326 -20.50 -16.01 -16.39
N PRO A 327 -20.83 -15.03 -17.25
CA PRO A 327 -22.12 -14.99 -17.90
C PRO A 327 -22.30 -16.28 -18.70
N ARG A 328 -23.38 -17.01 -18.41
CA ARG A 328 -23.81 -18.18 -19.18
C ARG A 328 -24.33 -17.77 -20.55
#